data_AF-A0ABD5ZDB6-F1
#
_entry.id   AF-A0ABD5ZDB6-F1
#
_cell.length_a   1.000
_cell.length_b   1.000
_cell.length_c   1.000
_cell.angle_alpha   90.00
_cell.angle_beta   90.00
_cell.angle_gamma   90.00
#
_symmetry.space_group_name_H-M   'P 1'
#
loop_
_entity.id
_entity.type
_entity.pdbx_description
1 polymer ?
#
loop_
_entity_poly.entity_id
_entity_poly.type
_entity_poly.pdbx_seq_one_letter_code
_entity_poly.pdbx_strand_id
1 'polypeptide(L)'
;MSSLDTLREHGFGTFVETHPLQFGLAVGLFVGVFAFFNGGSPTAAFFGFFVVGSLLALVYSYTSVFFRAAHSVAESYTTTDEADPNRALHQLRERYAKGELSEAEFERKLEQLLETETRAAAEDHLTRRETDLATE
;
A
#
# COMPACT_ATOMS: atom_id res chain seq x y z
N MET A 1 5.13 31.61 -28.53
CA MET A 1 5.56 30.62 -27.52
C MET A 1 4.71 29.37 -27.71
N SER A 2 5.34 28.20 -27.69
CA SER A 2 4.66 26.94 -28.02
C SER A 2 3.76 26.51 -26.86
N SER A 3 2.59 25.93 -27.15
CA SER A 3 1.62 25.46 -26.14
C SER A 3 2.22 24.45 -25.15
N LEU A 4 3.25 23.70 -25.58
CA LEU A 4 3.99 22.76 -24.73
C LEU A 4 4.97 23.44 -23.77
N ASP A 5 5.45 24.64 -24.09
CA ASP A 5 6.36 25.42 -23.24
C ASP A 5 5.61 25.97 -22.01
N THR A 6 4.42 26.53 -22.23
CA THR A 6 3.57 27.07 -21.16
C THR A 6 3.11 25.98 -20.18
N LEU A 7 2.81 24.78 -20.70
CA LEU A 7 2.47 23.60 -19.89
C LEU A 7 3.64 23.15 -19.00
N ARG A 8 4.87 23.26 -19.50
CA ARG A 8 6.10 22.82 -18.82
C ARG A 8 6.56 23.81 -17.75
N GLU A 9 6.51 25.11 -18.03
CA GLU A 9 7.08 26.14 -17.15
C GLU A 9 6.08 26.72 -16.14
N HIS A 10 4.82 26.94 -16.54
CA HIS A 10 3.86 27.72 -15.75
C HIS A 10 2.72 26.88 -15.16
N GLY A 11 2.79 25.56 -15.33
CA GLY A 11 1.83 24.61 -14.81
C GLY A 11 0.48 24.63 -15.54
N PHE A 12 -0.30 23.59 -15.24
CA PHE A 12 -1.54 23.27 -15.96
C PHE A 12 -2.60 24.39 -15.90
N GLY A 13 -2.64 25.16 -14.81
CA GLY A 13 -3.62 26.25 -14.62
C GLY A 13 -3.46 27.38 -15.64
N THR A 14 -2.23 27.87 -15.83
CA THR A 14 -1.91 28.96 -16.76
C THR A 14 -2.20 28.58 -18.22
N PHE A 15 -2.02 27.30 -18.56
CA PHE A 15 -2.29 26.78 -19.89
C PHE A 15 -3.77 26.80 -20.26
N VAL A 16 -4.65 26.40 -19.32
CA VAL A 16 -6.12 26.41 -19.54
C VAL A 16 -6.63 27.81 -19.79
N GLU A 17 -6.11 28.80 -19.06
CA GLU A 17 -6.51 30.20 -19.16
C GLU A 17 -6.00 30.86 -20.44
N THR A 18 -4.77 30.51 -20.86
CA THR A 18 -4.14 31.11 -22.05
C THR A 18 -4.62 30.47 -23.36
N HIS A 19 -4.94 29.18 -23.37
CA HIS A 19 -5.28 28.42 -24.57
C HIS A 19 -6.59 27.61 -24.43
N PRO A 20 -7.73 28.28 -24.18
CA PRO A 20 -9.00 27.61 -23.89
C PRO A 20 -9.52 26.77 -25.07
N LEU A 21 -9.28 27.21 -26.31
CA LEU A 21 -9.71 26.48 -27.51
C LEU A 21 -8.91 25.18 -27.74
N GLN A 22 -7.60 25.20 -27.50
CA GLN A 22 -6.76 24.01 -27.65
C GLN A 22 -7.06 22.98 -26.56
N PHE A 23 -7.30 23.45 -25.33
CA PHE A 23 -7.76 22.62 -24.24
C PHE A 23 -9.13 21.99 -24.54
N GLY A 24 -10.10 22.80 -24.97
CA GLY A 24 -11.43 22.32 -25.34
C GLY A 24 -11.41 21.30 -26.48
N LEU A 25 -10.56 21.51 -27.50
CA LEU A 25 -10.38 20.56 -28.60
C LEU A 25 -9.74 19.25 -28.10
N ALA A 26 -8.70 19.31 -27.27
CA ALA A 26 -8.06 18.13 -26.70
C ALA A 26 -9.03 17.31 -25.82
N VAL A 27 -9.80 17.98 -24.96
CA VAL A 27 -10.83 17.35 -24.13
C VAL A 27 -11.94 16.75 -24.99
N GLY A 28 -12.45 17.50 -25.96
CA GLY A 28 -13.49 17.05 -26.88
C GLY A 28 -13.05 15.84 -27.70
N LEU A 29 -11.80 15.83 -28.18
CA LEU A 29 -11.23 14.70 -28.91
C LEU A 29 -11.05 13.49 -27.98
N PHE A 30 -10.58 13.68 -26.76
CA PHE A 30 -10.45 12.61 -25.77
C PHE A 30 -11.81 11.97 -25.43
N VAL A 31 -12.82 12.80 -25.16
CA VAL A 31 -14.20 12.34 -24.90
C VAL A 31 -14.80 11.68 -26.14
N GLY A 32 -14.57 12.24 -27.33
CA GLY A 32 -15.05 11.69 -28.59
C GLY A 32 -14.45 10.32 -28.91
N VAL A 33 -13.13 10.16 -28.74
CA VAL A 33 -12.45 8.87 -28.91
C VAL A 33 -12.92 7.86 -27.86
N PHE A 34 -13.05 8.27 -26.60
CA PHE A 34 -13.57 7.41 -25.54
C PHE A 34 -15.01 6.95 -25.80
N ALA A 35 -15.87 7.86 -26.27
CA ALA A 35 -17.24 7.55 -26.66
C ALA A 35 -17.28 6.63 -27.89
N PHE A 36 -16.43 6.88 -28.89
CA PHE A 36 -16.33 6.06 -30.10
C PHE A 36 -15.88 4.62 -29.79
N PHE A 37 -14.88 4.45 -28.91
CA PHE A 37 -14.44 3.14 -28.45
C PHE A 37 -15.49 2.40 -27.60
N ASN A 38 -16.39 3.13 -26.94
CA ASN A 38 -17.52 2.56 -26.19
C ASN A 38 -18.81 2.42 -27.04
N GLY A 39 -18.72 2.58 -28.37
CA GLY A 39 -19.87 2.43 -29.27
C GLY A 39 -20.90 3.57 -29.18
N GLY A 40 -20.51 4.72 -28.64
CA GLY A 40 -21.36 5.91 -28.48
C GLY A 40 -22.42 5.79 -27.38
N SER A 41 -22.46 4.68 -26.65
CA SER A 41 -23.43 4.46 -25.59
C SER A 41 -22.93 5.02 -24.25
N PRO A 42 -23.65 5.97 -23.62
CA PRO A 42 -23.29 6.49 -22.30
C PRO A 42 -23.21 5.40 -21.22
N THR A 43 -24.01 4.33 -21.35
CA THR A 43 -24.00 3.23 -20.39
C THR A 43 -22.73 2.38 -20.54
N ALA A 44 -22.29 2.10 -21.77
CA ALA A 44 -21.08 1.31 -22.02
C ALA A 44 -19.84 2.04 -21.47
N ALA A 45 -19.76 3.36 -21.66
CA ALA A 45 -18.72 4.21 -21.09
C ALA A 45 -18.67 4.12 -19.55
N PHE A 46 -19.82 4.12 -18.88
CA PHE A 46 -19.91 4.00 -17.42
C PHE A 46 -19.43 2.64 -16.92
N PHE A 47 -19.87 1.55 -17.56
CA PHE A 47 -19.41 0.20 -17.23
C PHE A 47 -17.93 0.00 -17.55
N GLY A 48 -17.43 0.54 -18.66
CA GLY A 48 -16.02 0.50 -19.01
C GLY A 48 -15.15 1.18 -17.96
N PHE A 49 -15.51 2.39 -17.53
CA PHE A 49 -14.81 3.08 -16.44
C PHE A 49 -14.90 2.32 -15.12
N PHE A 50 -16.05 1.72 -14.81
CA PHE A 50 -16.23 0.91 -13.61
C PHE A 50 -15.36 -0.35 -13.62
N VAL A 51 -15.26 -1.05 -14.76
CA VAL A 51 -14.44 -2.25 -14.91
C VAL A 51 -12.96 -1.90 -14.87
N VAL A 52 -12.54 -0.86 -15.60
CA VAL A 52 -11.15 -0.38 -15.59
C VAL A 52 -10.77 0.13 -14.21
N GLY A 53 -11.61 0.94 -13.58
CA GLY A 53 -11.43 1.41 -12.21
C GLY A 53 -11.36 0.28 -11.19
N SER A 54 -12.21 -0.76 -11.33
CA SER A 54 -12.16 -1.94 -10.47
C SER A 54 -10.89 -2.76 -10.69
N LEU A 55 -10.42 -2.90 -11.93
CA LEU A 55 -9.15 -3.56 -12.26
C LEU A 55 -7.96 -2.79 -11.69
N LEU A 56 -7.93 -1.47 -11.86
CA LEU A 56 -6.92 -0.62 -11.23
C LEU A 56 -6.99 -0.68 -9.71
N ALA A 57 -8.19 -0.69 -9.12
CA ALA A 57 -8.37 -0.83 -7.69
C ALA A 57 -7.92 -2.20 -7.18
N LEU A 58 -8.10 -3.28 -7.97
CA LEU A 58 -7.63 -4.62 -7.64
C LEU A 58 -6.10 -4.70 -7.72
N VAL A 59 -5.49 -4.14 -8.76
CA VAL A 59 -4.03 -4.04 -8.90
C VAL A 59 -3.44 -3.17 -7.79
N TYR A 60 -4.09 -2.03 -7.50
CA TYR A 60 -3.73 -1.15 -6.40
C TYR A 60 -3.91 -1.86 -5.06
N SER A 61 -4.97 -2.62 -4.85
CA SER A 61 -5.19 -3.42 -3.64
C SER A 61 -4.10 -4.48 -3.50
N TYR A 62 -3.71 -5.17 -4.56
CA TYR A 62 -2.66 -6.19 -4.49
C TYR A 62 -1.30 -5.59 -4.13
N THR A 63 -0.93 -4.47 -4.76
CA THR A 63 0.33 -3.77 -4.45
C THR A 63 0.25 -3.08 -3.09
N SER A 64 -0.85 -2.41 -2.76
CA SER A 64 -1.02 -1.71 -1.49
C SER A 64 -1.18 -2.66 -0.32
N VAL A 65 -1.77 -3.85 -0.45
CA VAL A 65 -1.78 -4.86 0.63
C VAL A 65 -0.36 -5.36 0.87
N PHE A 66 0.46 -5.52 -0.17
CA PHE A 66 1.88 -5.86 -0.04
C PHE A 66 2.68 -4.73 0.64
N PHE A 67 2.51 -3.49 0.20
CA PHE A 67 3.17 -2.31 0.78
C PHE A 67 2.63 -1.94 2.16
N ARG A 68 1.34 -2.14 2.44
CA ARG A 68 0.67 -1.85 3.71
C ARG A 68 0.90 -2.94 4.73
N ALA A 69 1.13 -4.20 4.33
CA ALA A 69 1.75 -5.20 5.20
C ALA A 69 3.20 -4.82 5.55
N ALA A 70 3.95 -4.26 4.60
CA ALA A 70 5.30 -3.75 4.87
C ALA A 70 5.31 -2.45 5.72
N HIS A 71 4.26 -1.61 5.61
CA HIS A 71 4.16 -0.33 6.32
C HIS A 71 3.39 -0.42 7.65
N SER A 72 2.45 -1.36 7.82
CA SER A 72 1.79 -1.61 9.11
C SER A 72 2.77 -2.19 10.12
N VAL A 73 3.77 -2.95 9.65
CA VAL A 73 4.92 -3.33 10.48
C VAL A 73 5.75 -2.11 10.88
N ALA A 74 5.82 -1.06 10.05
CA ALA A 74 6.59 0.15 10.35
C ALA A 74 5.84 1.18 11.21
N GLU A 75 4.52 1.30 11.08
CA GLU A 75 3.69 2.32 11.75
C GLU A 75 3.15 1.87 13.12
N SER A 76 3.16 0.57 13.43
CA SER A 76 2.92 0.06 14.79
C SER A 76 4.10 0.32 15.76
N TYR A 77 5.16 1.01 15.34
CA TYR A 77 6.37 1.25 16.15
C TYR A 77 6.37 2.52 17.02
N THR A 78 5.26 3.22 17.16
CA THR A 78 5.21 4.46 17.95
C THR A 78 4.19 4.44 19.08
N THR A 79 3.80 3.25 19.58
CA THR A 79 3.25 3.12 20.94
C THR A 79 3.52 1.71 21.45
N THR A 80 4.27 1.63 22.55
CA THR A 80 4.66 0.46 23.35
C THR A 80 6.09 -0.06 23.09
N ASP A 81 6.95 0.42 23.98
CA ASP A 81 8.27 -0.04 24.38
C ASP A 81 8.52 -1.56 24.24
N GLU A 82 9.69 -1.88 23.68
CA GLU A 82 10.64 -2.93 24.11
C GLU A 82 10.30 -4.43 24.07
N ALA A 83 9.10 -4.89 23.71
CA ALA A 83 8.80 -6.35 23.80
C ALA A 83 7.95 -6.97 22.69
N ASP A 84 7.98 -6.47 21.45
CA ASP A 84 7.33 -7.19 20.33
C ASP A 84 8.29 -8.21 19.69
N PRO A 85 8.08 -9.53 19.86
CA PRO A 85 8.91 -10.57 19.23
C PRO A 85 8.90 -10.48 17.70
N ASN A 86 7.82 -9.98 17.08
CA ASN A 86 7.76 -9.81 15.62
C ASN A 86 8.75 -8.74 15.12
N ARG A 87 8.97 -7.67 15.91
CA ARG A 87 9.98 -6.64 15.60
C ARG A 87 11.38 -7.21 15.63
N ALA A 88 11.69 -7.98 16.67
CA ALA A 88 13.00 -8.58 16.85
C ALA A 88 13.32 -9.55 15.70
N LEU A 89 12.33 -10.37 15.28
CA LEU A 89 12.45 -11.26 14.12
C LEU A 89 12.65 -10.49 12.81
N HIS A 90 11.91 -9.39 12.59
CA HIS A 90 12.05 -8.57 11.39
C HIS A 90 13.45 -7.97 11.27
N GLN A 91 13.98 -7.40 12.36
CA GLN A 91 15.35 -6.86 12.39
C GLN A 91 16.40 -7.95 12.15
N LEU A 92 16.21 -9.16 12.72
CA LEU A 92 17.11 -10.29 12.52
C LEU A 92 17.18 -10.70 11.03
N ARG A 93 16.01 -10.77 10.36
CA ARG A 93 15.92 -11.08 8.92
C ARG A 93 16.59 -10.02 8.05
N GLU A 94 16.41 -8.75 8.39
CA GLU A 94 17.00 -7.63 7.64
C GLU A 94 18.54 -7.70 7.67
N ARG A 95 19.13 -8.03 8.82
CA ARG A 95 20.59 -8.13 8.98
C ARG A 95 21.19 -9.35 8.28
N TYR A 96 20.48 -10.47 8.24
CA TYR A 96 20.87 -11.61 7.41
C TYR A 96 20.85 -11.25 5.91
N ALA A 97 19.80 -10.55 5.45
CA ALA A 97 19.71 -10.10 4.06
C ALA A 97 20.83 -9.10 3.69
N LYS A 98 21.28 -8.28 4.65
CA LYS A 98 22.43 -7.38 4.51
C LYS A 98 23.79 -8.10 4.58
N GLY A 99 23.81 -9.39 4.93
CA GLY A 99 25.03 -10.18 5.13
C GLY A 99 25.78 -9.86 6.43
N GLU A 100 25.16 -9.15 7.37
CA GLU A 100 25.76 -8.79 8.66
C GLU A 100 25.69 -9.93 9.70
N LEU A 101 24.87 -10.96 9.43
CA LEU A 101 24.77 -12.17 10.23
C LEU A 101 25.09 -13.38 9.35
N SER A 102 25.91 -14.28 9.87
CA SER A 102 26.05 -15.62 9.28
C SER A 102 24.81 -16.47 9.53
N GLU A 103 24.62 -17.51 8.71
CA GLU A 103 23.49 -18.44 8.82
C GLU A 103 23.45 -19.13 10.20
N ALA A 104 24.58 -19.58 10.72
CA ALA A 104 24.68 -20.21 12.04
C ALA A 104 24.32 -19.23 13.20
N GLU A 105 24.65 -17.94 13.05
CA GLU A 105 24.27 -16.92 14.02
C GLU A 105 22.80 -16.55 13.93
N PHE A 106 22.23 -16.59 12.73
CA PHE A 106 20.80 -16.41 12.49
C PHE A 106 20.00 -17.53 13.14
N GLU A 107 20.34 -18.79 12.88
CA GLU A 107 19.64 -19.96 13.44
C GLU A 107 19.61 -19.94 14.97
N ARG A 108 20.77 -19.70 15.62
CA ARG A 108 20.85 -19.64 17.09
C ARG A 108 19.99 -18.52 17.68
N LYS A 109 19.95 -17.35 17.04
CA LYS A 109 19.16 -16.20 17.51
C LYS A 109 17.67 -16.37 17.19
N LEU A 110 17.34 -17.04 16.10
CA LEU A 110 15.98 -17.36 15.71
C LEU A 110 15.35 -18.34 16.71
N GLU A 111 16.07 -19.40 17.08
CA GLU A 111 15.61 -20.37 18.07
C GLU A 111 15.34 -19.72 19.43
N GLN A 112 16.25 -18.85 19.88
CA GLN A 112 16.07 -18.10 21.13
C GLN A 112 14.82 -17.20 21.11
N LEU A 113 14.54 -16.53 19.99
CA LEU A 113 13.36 -15.66 19.85
C LEU A 113 12.05 -16.46 19.82
N LEU A 114 12.02 -17.60 19.11
CA LEU A 114 10.86 -18.50 19.04
C LEU A 114 10.53 -19.12 20.41
N GLU A 115 11.55 -19.48 21.20
CA GLU A 115 11.33 -20.01 22.54
C GLU A 115 10.64 -18.97 23.45
N THR A 116 11.05 -17.70 23.36
CA THR A 116 10.46 -16.61 24.16
C THR A 116 9.03 -16.26 23.75
N GLU A 117 8.72 -16.26 22.45
CA GLU A 117 7.35 -16.03 21.96
C GLU A 117 6.41 -17.14 22.43
N THR A 118 6.85 -18.40 22.34
CA THR A 118 6.03 -19.55 22.74
C THR A 118 5.67 -19.50 24.22
N ARG A 119 6.60 -19.09 25.09
CA ARG A 119 6.33 -18.91 26.52
C ARG A 119 5.38 -17.75 26.79
N ALA A 120 5.60 -16.60 26.14
CA ALA A 120 4.73 -15.44 26.30
C ALA A 120 3.30 -15.72 25.82
N ALA A 121 3.14 -16.43 24.70
CA ALA A 121 1.83 -16.84 24.19
C ALA A 121 1.10 -17.80 25.15
N ALA A 122 1.83 -18.72 25.80
CA ALA A 122 1.26 -19.64 26.78
C ALA A 122 0.73 -18.91 28.03
N GLU A 123 1.43 -17.88 28.50
CA GLU A 123 1.03 -17.07 29.66
C GLU A 123 -0.21 -16.20 29.37
N ASP A 124 -0.32 -15.62 28.17
CA ASP A 124 -1.48 -14.84 27.75
C ASP A 124 -2.76 -15.69 27.69
N HIS A 125 -2.64 -16.92 27.18
CA HIS A 125 -3.76 -17.87 27.12
C HIS A 125 -4.30 -18.26 28.51
N LEU A 126 -3.43 -18.34 29.52
CA LEU A 126 -3.86 -18.62 30.90
C LEU A 126 -4.58 -17.43 31.53
N THR A 127 -4.06 -16.22 31.34
CA THR A 127 -4.64 -14.99 31.88
C THR A 127 -6.03 -14.69 31.31
N ARG A 128 -6.22 -14.91 29.99
CA ARG A 128 -7.54 -14.75 29.35
C ARG A 128 -8.56 -15.73 29.89
N ARG A 129 -8.17 -16.99 30.13
CA ARG A 129 -9.06 -18.02 30.68
C ARG A 129 -9.54 -17.67 32.10
N GLU A 130 -8.69 -17.10 32.94
CA GLU A 130 -9.10 -16.66 34.28
C GLU A 130 -10.10 -15.49 34.24
N THR A 131 -9.95 -14.59 33.27
CA THR A 131 -10.84 -13.43 33.11
C THR A 131 -12.25 -13.84 32.67
N ASP A 132 -12.35 -14.81 31.76
CA ASP A 132 -13.64 -15.35 31.30
C ASP A 132 -14.38 -16.08 32.43
N LEU A 133 -13.65 -16.74 33.34
CA LEU A 133 -14.23 -17.43 34.50
C LEU A 133 -14.64 -16.49 35.64
N ALA A 134 -14.07 -15.27 35.70
CA ALA A 134 -14.41 -14.28 36.73
C ALA A 134 -15.61 -13.39 36.36
N THR A 135 -16.11 -13.49 35.12
CA THR A 135 -17.21 -12.66 34.60
C THR A 135 -18.55 -13.41 34.57
N GLU A 136 -18.61 -14.63 35.11
CA GLU A 136 -19.83 -15.46 35.23
C GLU A 136 -20.40 -15.49 36.65
#